data_AF-A0A3C2B8N5-F1
#
_entry.id   AF-A0A3C2B8N5-F1
#
_cell.length_a   1.000
_cell.length_b   1.000
_cell.length_c   1.000
_cell.angle_alpha   90.00
_cell.angle_beta   90.00
_cell.angle_gamma   90.00
#
_symmetry.space_group_name_H-M   'P 1'
#
loop_
_entity.id
_entity.type
_entity.pdbx_description
1 polymer ?
#
loop_
_entity_poly.entity_id
_entity_poly.type
_entity_poly.pdbx_seq_one_letter_code
_entity_poly.pdbx_strand_id
1 'polypeptide(L)'
;MLDVNMFDQLKIGLATADQIRAWTGERHPGEKEVKKPETINYRTLRPEKDGLFCEKIFGPTRDWECYCGKYKRVRFKGIICERCGVEVTRSKVRRERMGYITLAAPVVHIWYLRGTRSWLAYLLAGLEPKEELKAKQLEKVIYFAANLVTWVDDDKRHADLSNLEAEFLEERDAIRKELELAIDRRYKELEDDAAKSEADGASTADARKIKNTAEKEIASIRERYEMELDLLQRTWDEFKSLHSRLIIDDELLWRELRDRYGDYFEGGTGADAIKALIDRINFDEEEIKLREAIDHTSSGRKPLSAQRRQKAIKRLKIVASFNQRDEAGRRLNDPKAMILDVVPVIPPELRPMVQLDGGRFATSDLNDLYRSVINRNNRLKRLLELKA
;
A
#
# COMPACT_ATOMS: atom_id res chain seq x y z
N MET A 1 43.18 -6.59 11.35
CA MET A 1 42.26 -6.58 10.21
C MET A 1 41.79 -8.00 10.05
N LEU A 2 40.48 -8.26 10.15
CA LEU A 2 39.94 -9.55 9.71
C LEU A 2 40.21 -9.66 8.21
N ASP A 3 40.83 -10.75 7.79
CA ASP A 3 41.16 -11.00 6.39
C ASP A 3 39.85 -11.20 5.61
N VAL A 4 39.62 -10.38 4.58
CA VAL A 4 38.35 -10.29 3.86
C VAL A 4 38.06 -11.57 3.07
N ASN A 5 39.07 -12.42 2.89
CA ASN A 5 38.99 -13.67 2.15
C ASN A 5 38.76 -14.91 3.03
N MET A 6 38.68 -14.76 4.36
CA MET A 6 38.41 -15.88 5.28
C MET A 6 36.92 -15.97 5.59
N PHE A 7 36.14 -16.57 4.69
CA PHE A 7 34.74 -16.95 4.94
C PHE A 7 34.41 -18.27 4.24
N ASP A 8 33.65 -19.15 4.90
CA ASP A 8 33.24 -20.44 4.32
C ASP A 8 32.04 -20.30 3.38
N GLN A 9 31.12 -19.37 3.70
CA GLN A 9 29.86 -19.19 2.98
C GLN A 9 29.44 -17.72 2.95
N LEU A 10 28.76 -17.32 1.86
CA LEU A 10 28.09 -16.03 1.73
C LEU A 10 26.58 -16.26 1.60
N LYS A 11 25.80 -15.62 2.47
CA LYS A 11 24.35 -15.77 2.53
C LYS A 11 23.66 -14.46 2.13
N ILE A 12 22.55 -14.59 1.41
CA ILE A 12 21.65 -13.48 1.08
C ILE A 12 20.23 -13.81 1.57
N GLY A 13 19.51 -12.80 2.04
CA GLY A 13 18.16 -12.92 2.54
C GLY A 13 17.42 -11.59 2.46
N LEU A 14 16.13 -11.61 2.79
CA LEU A 14 15.33 -10.39 2.90
C LEU A 14 15.69 -9.63 4.17
N ALA A 15 15.77 -8.30 4.05
CA ALA A 15 16.03 -7.44 5.19
C ALA A 15 14.70 -6.95 5.78
N THR A 16 14.44 -7.31 7.04
CA THR A 16 13.32 -6.76 7.82
C THR A 16 13.59 -5.30 8.21
N ALA A 17 12.54 -4.57 8.59
CA ALA A 17 12.67 -3.19 9.07
C ALA A 17 13.63 -3.08 10.27
N ASP A 18 13.60 -4.06 11.17
CA ASP A 18 14.47 -4.08 12.35
C ASP A 18 15.93 -4.37 12.00
N GLN A 19 16.18 -5.26 11.04
CA GLN A 19 17.54 -5.46 10.52
C GLN A 19 18.09 -4.20 9.86
N ILE A 20 17.28 -3.48 9.09
CA ILE A 20 17.69 -2.21 8.47
C ILE A 20 18.03 -1.16 9.53
N ARG A 21 17.23 -1.07 10.61
CA ARG A 21 17.57 -0.22 11.76
C ARG A 21 18.87 -0.67 12.42
N ALA A 22 19.08 -1.97 12.59
CA ALA A 22 20.28 -2.53 13.21
C ALA A 22 21.56 -2.24 12.41
N TRP A 23 21.51 -2.16 11.07
CA TRP A 23 22.66 -1.77 10.24
C TRP A 23 23.21 -0.39 10.58
N THR A 24 22.39 0.48 11.15
CA THR A 24 22.83 1.80 11.58
C THR A 24 23.62 1.78 12.89
N GLY A 25 23.84 0.59 13.46
CA GLY A 25 24.78 0.32 14.54
C GLY A 25 24.14 0.41 15.92
N GLU A 26 24.48 -0.56 16.78
CA GLU A 26 23.92 -0.73 18.13
C GLU A 26 24.19 0.44 19.08
N ARG A 27 25.23 1.25 18.81
CA ARG A 27 25.62 2.34 19.71
C ARG A 27 24.61 3.50 19.76
N HIS A 28 23.75 3.66 18.76
CA HIS A 28 22.76 4.75 18.70
C HIS A 28 21.46 4.36 17.95
N PRO A 29 20.60 3.51 18.54
CA PRO A 29 19.29 3.21 17.97
C PRO A 29 18.44 4.49 17.92
N GLY A 30 18.02 4.91 16.72
CA GLY A 30 17.14 6.07 16.51
C GLY A 30 17.82 7.35 16.04
N GLU A 31 19.15 7.50 16.17
CA GLU A 31 19.83 8.76 15.81
C GLU A 31 20.33 8.84 14.36
N LYS A 32 20.15 7.76 13.59
CA LYS A 32 20.62 7.64 12.21
C LYS A 32 19.51 7.74 11.16
N GLU A 33 18.36 8.26 11.56
CA GLU A 33 17.25 8.54 10.65
C GLU A 33 17.51 9.84 9.86
N VAL A 34 17.39 9.75 8.53
CA VAL A 34 17.41 10.92 7.65
C VAL A 34 16.00 11.50 7.57
N LYS A 35 15.80 12.67 8.19
CA LYS A 35 14.50 13.34 8.26
C LYS A 35 14.34 14.44 7.21
N LYS A 36 15.46 15.04 6.82
CA LYS A 36 15.49 16.26 6.02
C LYS A 36 15.94 16.00 4.58
N PRO A 37 15.27 16.61 3.58
CA PRO A 37 15.64 16.46 2.17
C PRO A 37 16.93 17.21 1.81
N GLU A 38 17.37 18.15 2.64
CA GLU A 38 18.52 19.00 2.37
C GLU A 38 19.85 18.21 2.34
N THR A 39 20.77 18.66 1.50
CA THR A 39 22.09 18.03 1.30
C THR A 39 23.18 18.78 2.06
N ILE A 40 23.67 19.87 1.47
CA ILE A 40 24.71 20.75 2.00
C ILE A 40 24.25 22.20 1.88
N ASN A 41 24.77 23.04 2.77
CA ASN A 41 24.54 24.47 2.69
C ASN A 41 25.40 25.08 1.56
N TYR A 42 24.78 25.80 0.63
CA TYR A 42 25.49 26.38 -0.52
C TYR A 42 26.51 27.47 -0.14
N ARG A 43 26.37 28.13 1.03
CA ARG A 43 27.29 29.18 1.49
C ARG A 43 28.47 28.61 2.25
N THR A 44 28.20 27.72 3.21
CA THR A 44 29.23 27.21 4.12
C THR A 44 29.88 25.92 3.62
N LEU A 45 29.30 25.29 2.58
CA LEU A 45 29.67 23.97 2.06
C LEU A 45 29.61 22.85 3.11
N ARG A 46 28.93 23.11 4.23
CA ARG A 46 28.78 22.15 5.32
C ARG A 46 27.50 21.34 5.15
N PRO A 47 27.50 20.04 5.51
CA PRO A 47 26.29 19.23 5.50
C PRO A 47 25.21 19.79 6.42
N GLU A 48 23.96 19.70 5.97
CA GLU A 48 22.81 20.06 6.80
C GLU A 48 22.51 18.99 7.85
N LYS A 49 22.08 19.41 9.04
CA LYS A 49 21.74 18.51 10.14
C LYS A 49 20.48 17.70 9.79
N ASP A 50 20.51 16.41 10.08
CA ASP A 50 19.46 15.41 9.78
C ASP A 50 19.16 15.23 8.27
N GLY A 51 19.97 15.84 7.40
CA GLY A 51 19.89 15.75 5.95
C GLY A 51 20.67 14.58 5.36
N LEU A 52 20.69 14.50 4.02
CA LEU A 52 21.28 13.38 3.27
C LEU A 52 22.78 13.21 3.46
N PHE A 53 23.49 14.23 3.91
CA PHE A 53 24.95 14.19 4.14
C PHE A 53 25.32 14.40 5.62
N CYS A 54 24.33 14.39 6.52
CA CYS A 54 24.47 14.71 7.94
C CYS A 54 25.65 13.99 8.61
N GLU A 55 26.53 14.77 9.24
CA GLU A 55 27.71 14.22 9.91
C GLU A 55 27.37 13.41 11.18
N LYS A 56 26.24 13.72 11.83
CA LYS A 56 25.76 12.96 12.99
C LYS A 56 25.45 11.51 12.60
N ILE A 57 24.83 11.32 11.43
CA ILE A 57 24.38 10.03 10.92
C ILE A 57 25.56 9.25 10.31
N PHE A 58 26.21 9.86 9.32
CA PHE A 58 27.18 9.17 8.47
C PHE A 58 28.62 9.28 8.97
N GLY A 59 28.90 10.15 9.94
CA GLY A 59 30.25 10.43 10.45
C GLY A 59 30.84 11.73 9.89
N PRO A 60 32.02 12.14 10.39
CA PRO A 60 32.58 13.46 10.13
C PRO A 60 33.11 13.61 8.69
N THR A 61 32.96 14.80 8.09
CA THR A 61 33.49 15.07 6.74
C THR A 61 35.03 15.12 6.72
N ARG A 62 35.64 15.57 7.82
CA ARG A 62 37.09 15.68 7.99
C ARG A 62 37.54 14.75 9.12
N ASP A 63 38.74 14.21 8.96
CA ASP A 63 39.33 13.32 9.96
C ASP A 63 39.44 14.02 11.33
N TRP A 64 38.89 13.36 12.35
CA TRP A 64 39.00 13.79 13.75
C TRP A 64 38.45 15.20 14.03
N GLU A 65 37.46 15.65 13.25
CA GLU A 65 36.79 16.95 13.43
C GLU A 65 35.28 16.74 13.52
N CYS A 66 34.65 17.26 14.58
CA CYS A 66 33.20 17.29 14.69
C CYS A 66 32.60 18.51 13.96
N TYR A 67 31.32 18.43 13.57
CA TYR A 67 30.60 19.50 12.85
C TYR A 67 30.77 20.91 13.45
N CYS A 68 30.57 21.06 14.76
CA CYS A 68 30.66 22.37 15.43
C CYS A 68 32.10 22.84 15.67
N GLY A 69 33.11 21.99 15.46
CA GLY A 69 34.51 22.31 15.70
C GLY A 69 34.94 22.37 17.17
N LYS A 70 34.09 22.01 18.14
CA LYS A 70 34.45 21.90 19.58
C LYS A 70 35.58 20.90 19.79
N TYR A 71 35.44 19.71 19.20
CA TYR A 71 36.45 18.66 19.23
C TYR A 71 37.14 18.58 17.88
N LYS A 72 38.47 18.77 17.91
CA LYS A 72 39.38 18.67 16.76
C LYS A 72 40.65 17.93 17.19
N ARG A 73 41.25 17.20 16.24
CA ARG A 73 42.48 16.39 16.39
C ARG A 73 42.25 15.02 17.02
N VAL A 74 43.21 14.13 16.80
CA VAL A 74 43.20 12.70 17.17
C VAL A 74 42.96 12.44 18.66
N ARG A 75 43.31 13.39 19.54
CA ARG A 75 43.19 13.24 21.00
C ARG A 75 41.77 12.97 21.50
N PHE A 76 40.76 13.36 20.72
CA PHE A 76 39.35 13.17 21.06
C PHE A 76 38.72 11.96 20.34
N LYS A 77 39.55 11.02 19.87
CA LYS A 77 39.10 9.81 19.17
C LYS A 77 37.99 9.08 19.95
N GLY A 78 36.87 8.83 19.27
CA GLY A 78 35.73 8.08 19.81
C GLY A 78 34.81 8.90 20.72
N ILE A 79 35.10 10.17 20.99
CA ILE A 79 34.20 11.05 21.74
C ILE A 79 33.06 11.50 20.83
N ILE A 80 31.84 11.46 21.36
CA ILE A 80 30.64 12.00 20.72
C ILE A 80 30.46 13.42 21.21
N CYS A 81 30.34 14.36 20.28
CA CYS A 81 30.20 15.77 20.66
C CYS A 81 28.83 16.06 21.29
N GLU A 82 28.79 16.55 22.53
CA GLU A 82 27.55 16.94 23.22
C GLU A 82 26.72 18.02 22.47
N ARG A 83 27.38 18.87 21.68
CA ARG A 83 26.69 19.96 20.95
C ARG A 83 26.10 19.51 19.62
N CYS A 84 26.85 18.74 18.84
CA CYS A 84 26.45 18.37 17.47
C CYS A 84 26.14 16.89 17.27
N GLY A 85 26.41 16.04 18.27
CA GLY A 85 26.21 14.58 18.21
C GLY A 85 27.16 13.84 17.27
N VAL A 86 28.15 14.52 16.68
CA VAL A 86 29.09 13.90 15.74
C VAL A 86 30.18 13.17 16.51
N GLU A 87 30.37 11.90 16.18
CA GLU A 87 31.48 11.09 16.67
C GLU A 87 32.79 11.50 15.99
N VAL A 88 33.82 11.76 16.80
CA VAL A 88 35.15 12.14 16.32
C VAL A 88 35.92 10.88 15.91
N THR A 89 35.86 10.56 14.61
CA THR A 89 36.53 9.42 13.98
C THR A 89 37.11 9.81 12.61
N ARG A 90 37.64 8.85 11.86
CA ARG A 90 38.09 9.07 10.47
C ARG A 90 36.90 9.25 9.53
N SER A 91 37.04 10.08 8.50
CA SER A 91 35.98 10.31 7.51
C SER A 91 35.63 9.05 6.72
N LYS A 92 36.56 8.08 6.61
CA LYS A 92 36.36 6.77 5.94
C LYS A 92 35.08 6.05 6.37
N VAL A 93 34.60 6.26 7.60
CA VAL A 93 33.34 5.66 8.06
C VAL A 93 32.12 6.10 7.23
N ARG A 94 32.20 7.24 6.51
CA ARG A 94 31.17 7.74 5.59
C ARG A 94 30.99 6.91 4.31
N ARG A 95 31.86 5.91 4.10
CA ARG A 95 31.72 4.88 3.06
C ARG A 95 31.01 3.62 3.54
N GLU A 96 30.96 3.42 4.85
CA GLU A 96 30.50 2.16 5.48
C GLU A 96 29.18 2.34 6.25
N ARG A 97 28.96 3.51 6.86
CA ARG A 97 27.77 3.79 7.68
C ARG A 97 26.54 4.05 6.83
N MET A 98 25.54 3.19 6.96
CA MET A 98 24.21 3.40 6.41
C MET A 98 23.37 4.31 7.31
N GLY A 99 22.39 4.98 6.71
CA GLY A 99 21.27 5.62 7.41
C GLY A 99 19.97 4.90 7.06
N TYR A 100 18.84 5.38 7.57
CA TYR A 100 17.53 4.90 7.13
C TYR A 100 16.49 6.02 7.12
N ILE A 101 15.36 5.77 6.48
CA ILE A 101 14.16 6.62 6.47
C ILE A 101 12.99 5.79 6.99
N THR A 102 12.31 6.24 8.03
CA THR A 102 11.06 5.63 8.48
C THR A 102 9.90 6.16 7.64
N LEU A 103 9.23 5.28 6.92
CA LEU A 103 8.08 5.62 6.10
C LEU A 103 6.84 5.81 6.96
N ALA A 104 5.97 6.74 6.56
CA ALA A 104 4.70 7.01 7.21
C ALA A 104 3.63 5.99 6.85
N ALA A 105 3.73 5.41 5.66
CA ALA A 105 2.93 4.29 5.19
C ALA A 105 3.88 3.25 4.56
N PRO A 106 3.59 1.95 4.69
CA PRO A 106 4.41 0.92 4.09
C PRO A 106 4.43 1.00 2.56
N VAL A 107 5.49 0.48 1.96
CA VAL A 107 5.67 0.44 0.50
C VAL A 107 6.14 -0.94 0.07
N VAL A 108 5.53 -1.49 -0.97
CA VAL A 108 5.97 -2.77 -1.55
C VAL A 108 7.29 -2.58 -2.32
N HIS A 109 8.27 -3.44 -2.05
CA HIS A 109 9.51 -3.42 -2.81
C HIS A 109 9.28 -3.91 -4.25
N ILE A 110 9.62 -3.04 -5.23
CA ILE A 110 9.25 -3.21 -6.64
C ILE A 110 9.70 -4.52 -7.29
N TRP A 111 10.83 -5.10 -6.85
CA TRP A 111 11.32 -6.39 -7.36
C TRP A 111 10.34 -7.55 -7.15
N TYR A 112 9.53 -7.52 -6.08
CA TYR A 112 8.54 -8.57 -5.81
C TYR A 112 7.20 -8.29 -6.50
N LEU A 113 7.00 -7.06 -6.98
CA LEU A 113 5.81 -6.62 -7.69
C LEU A 113 5.96 -6.74 -9.23
N ARG A 114 6.87 -5.96 -9.82
CA ARG A 114 7.00 -5.75 -11.28
C ARG A 114 8.05 -6.65 -11.96
N GLY A 115 8.42 -7.77 -11.34
CA GLY A 115 9.28 -8.77 -12.00
C GLY A 115 8.58 -9.46 -13.18
N THR A 116 9.34 -10.13 -14.05
CA THR A 116 8.78 -11.01 -15.12
C THR A 116 7.77 -12.03 -14.57
N ARG A 117 7.93 -12.37 -13.29
CA ARG A 117 6.93 -13.02 -12.46
C ARG A 117 6.75 -12.17 -11.20
N SER A 118 5.51 -11.84 -10.86
CA SER A 118 5.20 -11.21 -9.57
C SER A 118 5.25 -12.27 -8.48
N TRP A 119 6.32 -12.29 -7.70
CA TRP A 119 6.48 -13.20 -6.55
C TRP A 119 5.36 -13.02 -5.53
N LEU A 120 4.95 -11.76 -5.32
CA LEU A 120 3.89 -11.40 -4.39
C LEU A 120 2.52 -11.94 -4.83
N ALA A 121 2.17 -11.85 -6.11
CA ALA A 121 0.92 -12.39 -6.62
C ALA A 121 0.83 -13.92 -6.44
N TYR A 122 1.91 -14.65 -6.72
CA TYR A 122 1.93 -16.11 -6.49
C TYR A 122 1.87 -16.47 -5.01
N LEU A 123 2.54 -15.70 -4.15
CA LEU A 123 2.52 -15.94 -2.71
C LEU A 123 1.11 -15.78 -2.13
N LEU A 124 0.41 -14.71 -2.52
CA LEU A 124 -0.88 -14.32 -1.98
C LEU A 124 -2.07 -15.06 -2.62
N ALA A 125 -1.92 -15.54 -3.86
CA ALA A 125 -2.98 -16.29 -4.54
C ALA A 125 -3.43 -17.51 -3.72
N GLY A 126 -4.71 -17.87 -3.80
CA GLY A 126 -5.24 -19.08 -3.17
C GLY A 126 -5.15 -20.32 -4.07
N LEU A 127 -5.75 -21.42 -3.60
CA LEU A 127 -5.86 -22.68 -4.36
C LEU A 127 -7.11 -22.69 -5.25
N GLU A 128 -8.15 -21.99 -4.82
CA GLU A 128 -9.40 -21.88 -5.56
C GLU A 128 -9.28 -20.90 -6.72
N PRO A 129 -10.01 -21.11 -7.83
CA PRO A 129 -9.97 -20.20 -8.97
C PRO A 129 -10.40 -18.77 -8.63
N LYS A 130 -11.32 -18.61 -7.68
CA LYS A 130 -11.82 -17.30 -7.23
C LYS A 130 -10.76 -16.49 -6.47
N GLU A 131 -9.84 -17.18 -5.80
CA GLU A 131 -8.74 -16.59 -5.03
C GLU A 131 -7.47 -16.31 -5.88
N GLU A 132 -7.57 -16.44 -7.20
CA GLU A 132 -6.42 -16.19 -8.09
C GLU A 132 -6.13 -14.69 -8.18
N LEU A 133 -4.92 -14.30 -7.76
CA LEU A 133 -4.44 -12.93 -7.89
C LEU A 133 -3.55 -12.75 -9.11
N LYS A 134 -3.94 -11.84 -10.01
CA LYS A 134 -3.11 -11.42 -11.15
C LYS A 134 -2.23 -10.23 -10.76
N ALA A 135 -1.00 -10.21 -11.27
CA ALA A 135 -0.04 -9.13 -11.01
C ALA A 135 -0.59 -7.73 -11.34
N LYS A 136 -1.31 -7.58 -12.46
CA LYS A 136 -1.91 -6.30 -12.88
C LYS A 136 -3.02 -5.83 -11.95
N GLN A 137 -3.77 -6.75 -11.34
CA GLN A 137 -4.82 -6.38 -10.36
C GLN A 137 -4.17 -5.97 -9.04
N LEU A 138 -3.16 -6.72 -8.58
CA LEU A 138 -2.41 -6.38 -7.37
C LEU A 138 -1.70 -5.01 -7.50
N GLU A 139 -1.24 -4.67 -8.70
CA GLU A 139 -0.67 -3.36 -9.00
C GLU A 139 -1.69 -2.22 -8.77
N LYS A 140 -2.97 -2.40 -9.16
CA LYS A 140 -4.03 -1.42 -8.88
C LYS A 140 -4.20 -1.18 -7.38
N VAL A 141 -4.19 -2.25 -6.59
CA VAL A 141 -4.31 -2.15 -5.12
C VAL A 141 -3.14 -1.34 -4.54
N ILE A 142 -1.90 -1.66 -4.93
CA ILE A 142 -0.70 -0.98 -4.42
C ILE A 142 -0.67 0.50 -4.78
N TYR A 143 -1.16 0.86 -5.97
CA TYR A 143 -1.24 2.25 -6.42
C TYR A 143 -2.56 2.94 -6.06
N PHE A 144 -3.29 2.43 -5.06
CA PHE A 144 -4.51 3.05 -4.51
C PHE A 144 -5.64 3.23 -5.53
N ALA A 145 -5.70 2.38 -6.57
CA ALA A 145 -6.74 2.40 -7.60
C ALA A 145 -7.84 1.35 -7.39
N ALA A 146 -7.65 0.42 -6.45
CA ALA A 146 -8.61 -0.63 -6.14
C ALA A 146 -8.45 -1.08 -4.67
N ASN A 147 -9.52 -1.61 -4.10
CA ASN A 147 -9.56 -2.14 -2.74
C ASN A 147 -9.41 -3.68 -2.74
N LEU A 148 -8.69 -4.20 -1.75
CA LEU A 148 -8.46 -5.62 -1.54
C LEU A 148 -9.16 -6.06 -0.25
N VAL A 149 -10.02 -7.07 -0.34
CA VAL A 149 -10.61 -7.76 0.81
C VAL A 149 -9.54 -8.65 1.44
N THR A 150 -9.16 -8.35 2.68
CA THR A 150 -8.14 -9.10 3.43
C THR A 150 -8.76 -10.26 4.21
N TRP A 151 -10.00 -10.10 4.67
CA TRP A 151 -10.72 -11.10 5.46
C TRP A 151 -12.22 -10.93 5.38
N VAL A 152 -12.94 -12.03 5.58
CA VAL A 152 -14.40 -12.11 5.65
C VAL A 152 -14.76 -13.02 6.81
N ASP A 153 -15.73 -12.61 7.62
CA ASP A 153 -16.35 -13.45 8.64
C ASP A 153 -17.48 -14.25 8.01
N ASP A 154 -17.17 -15.46 7.58
CA ASP A 154 -18.16 -16.35 7.00
C ASP A 154 -19.25 -16.73 8.02
N ASP A 155 -18.89 -17.05 9.26
CA ASP A 155 -19.84 -17.55 10.25
C ASP A 155 -20.87 -16.50 10.62
N LYS A 156 -20.42 -15.27 10.90
CA LYS A 156 -21.30 -14.14 11.20
C LYS A 156 -22.18 -13.79 10.00
N ARG A 157 -21.61 -13.78 8.79
CA ARG A 157 -22.37 -13.52 7.56
C ARG A 157 -23.48 -14.55 7.35
N HIS A 158 -23.22 -15.84 7.60
CA HIS A 158 -24.25 -16.88 7.45
C HIS A 158 -25.35 -16.78 8.50
N ALA A 159 -25.01 -16.42 9.73
CA ALA A 159 -26.00 -16.24 10.80
C ALA A 159 -26.96 -15.08 10.51
N ASP A 160 -26.42 -13.94 10.08
CA ASP A 160 -27.19 -12.71 9.87
C ASP A 160 -27.80 -12.60 8.47
N LEU A 161 -27.47 -13.52 7.54
CA LEU A 161 -27.84 -13.44 6.12
C LEU A 161 -29.34 -13.22 5.89
N SER A 162 -30.18 -13.91 6.66
CA SER A 162 -31.64 -13.82 6.54
C SER A 162 -32.19 -12.45 6.93
N ASN A 163 -31.64 -11.84 7.99
CA ASN A 163 -32.03 -10.51 8.43
C ASN A 163 -31.54 -9.45 7.42
N LEU A 164 -30.29 -9.56 6.98
CA LEU A 164 -29.72 -8.65 5.98
C LEU A 164 -30.47 -8.73 4.63
N GLU A 165 -30.94 -9.92 4.24
CA GLU A 165 -31.74 -10.09 3.04
C GLU A 165 -33.12 -9.41 3.16
N ALA A 166 -33.75 -9.49 4.34
CA ALA A 166 -34.99 -8.78 4.60
C ALA A 166 -34.79 -7.26 4.55
N GLU A 167 -33.76 -6.74 5.23
CA GLU A 167 -33.40 -5.31 5.21
C GLU A 167 -33.14 -4.80 3.79
N PHE A 168 -32.37 -5.54 2.99
CA PHE A 168 -32.10 -5.23 1.59
C PHE A 168 -33.38 -5.18 0.75
N LEU A 169 -34.28 -6.14 0.92
CA LEU A 169 -35.55 -6.20 0.17
C LEU A 169 -36.48 -5.03 0.57
N GLU A 170 -36.57 -4.71 1.85
CA GLU A 170 -37.35 -3.59 2.36
C GLU A 170 -36.84 -2.26 1.80
N GLU A 171 -35.53 -2.03 1.79
CA GLU A 171 -34.93 -0.82 1.24
C GLU A 171 -35.15 -0.71 -0.27
N ARG A 172 -34.95 -1.82 -1.01
CA ARG A 172 -35.21 -1.87 -2.45
C ARG A 172 -36.67 -1.49 -2.77
N ASP A 173 -37.61 -2.02 -1.99
CA ASP A 173 -39.03 -1.75 -2.19
C ASP A 173 -39.40 -0.32 -1.76
N ALA A 174 -38.74 0.25 -0.75
CA ALA A 174 -38.87 1.65 -0.36
C ALA A 174 -38.40 2.59 -1.49
N ILE A 175 -37.23 2.37 -2.08
CA ILE A 175 -36.70 3.17 -3.19
C ILE A 175 -37.65 3.10 -4.40
N ARG A 176 -38.18 1.91 -4.72
CA ARG A 176 -39.19 1.77 -5.80
C ARG A 176 -40.45 2.58 -5.53
N LYS A 177 -40.95 2.55 -4.29
CA LYS A 177 -42.12 3.33 -3.90
C LYS A 177 -41.84 4.83 -3.96
N GLU A 178 -40.64 5.27 -3.58
CA GLU A 178 -40.24 6.68 -3.71
C GLU A 178 -40.13 7.12 -5.17
N LEU A 179 -39.62 6.26 -6.05
CA LEU A 179 -39.62 6.49 -7.49
C LEU A 179 -41.05 6.67 -8.03
N GLU A 180 -41.97 5.77 -7.69
CA GLU A 180 -43.38 5.87 -8.10
C GLU A 180 -44.00 7.19 -7.61
N LEU A 181 -43.82 7.54 -6.35
CA LEU A 181 -44.32 8.80 -5.78
C LEU A 181 -43.70 10.04 -6.43
N ALA A 182 -42.42 10.01 -6.77
CA ALA A 182 -41.73 11.10 -7.44
C ALA A 182 -42.26 11.32 -8.87
N ILE A 183 -42.51 10.22 -9.60
CA ILE A 183 -43.11 10.25 -10.92
C ILE A 183 -44.55 10.79 -10.85
N ASP A 184 -45.36 10.29 -9.91
CA ASP A 184 -46.75 10.73 -9.73
C ASP A 184 -46.84 12.22 -9.38
N ARG A 185 -45.94 12.71 -8.52
CA ARG A 185 -45.85 14.15 -8.22
C ARG A 185 -45.53 14.96 -9.48
N ARG A 186 -44.59 14.49 -10.30
CA ARG A 186 -44.23 15.22 -11.52
C ARG A 186 -45.32 15.19 -12.58
N TYR A 187 -46.08 14.09 -12.69
CA TYR A 187 -47.27 14.05 -13.54
C TYR A 187 -48.34 15.04 -13.08
N LYS A 188 -48.59 15.16 -11.77
CA LYS A 188 -49.53 16.16 -11.23
C LYS A 188 -49.09 17.60 -11.54
N GLU A 189 -47.81 17.90 -11.36
CA GLU A 189 -47.28 19.23 -11.72
C GLU A 189 -47.41 19.52 -13.22
N LEU A 190 -47.20 18.51 -14.08
CA LEU A 190 -47.43 18.64 -15.52
C LEU A 190 -48.90 18.93 -15.84
N GLU A 191 -49.84 18.27 -15.17
CA GLU A 191 -51.29 18.54 -15.34
C GLU A 191 -51.64 19.97 -14.91
N ASP A 192 -51.10 20.43 -13.78
CA ASP A 192 -51.30 21.80 -13.28
C ASP A 192 -50.71 22.86 -14.23
N ASP A 193 -49.51 22.60 -14.77
CA ASP A 193 -48.84 23.49 -15.72
C ASP A 193 -49.56 23.51 -17.08
N ALA A 194 -50.09 22.37 -17.52
CA ALA A 194 -50.93 22.30 -18.72
C ALA A 194 -52.23 23.10 -18.53
N ALA A 195 -52.89 22.96 -17.37
CA ALA A 195 -54.11 23.71 -17.06
C ALA A 195 -53.88 25.23 -17.03
N LYS A 196 -52.76 25.69 -16.46
CA LYS A 196 -52.36 27.12 -16.49
C LYS A 196 -52.06 27.60 -17.91
N SER A 197 -51.33 26.80 -18.69
CA SER A 197 -51.00 27.12 -20.08
C SER A 197 -52.23 27.20 -20.97
N GLU A 198 -53.28 26.41 -20.69
CA GLU A 198 -54.57 26.50 -21.36
C GLU A 198 -55.36 27.74 -20.92
N ALA A 199 -55.33 28.08 -19.63
CA ALA A 199 -55.97 29.29 -19.10
C ALA A 199 -55.34 30.60 -19.63
N ASP A 200 -54.02 30.61 -19.85
CA ASP A 200 -53.28 31.74 -20.38
C ASP A 200 -53.35 31.86 -21.92
N GLY A 201 -54.04 30.95 -22.61
CA GLY A 201 -54.24 30.99 -24.07
C GLY A 201 -52.96 30.73 -24.88
N ALA A 202 -52.02 29.97 -24.34
CA ALA A 202 -50.71 29.73 -24.95
C ALA A 202 -50.78 28.92 -26.26
N SER A 203 -49.75 29.05 -27.11
CA SER A 203 -49.71 28.36 -28.40
C SER A 203 -49.52 26.84 -28.25
N THR A 204 -49.98 26.07 -29.24
CA THR A 204 -49.76 24.60 -29.30
C THR A 204 -48.28 24.21 -29.28
N ALA A 205 -47.38 25.11 -29.69
CA ALA A 205 -45.94 24.91 -29.62
C ALA A 205 -45.41 25.00 -28.18
N ASP A 206 -46.03 25.82 -27.33
CA ASP A 206 -45.60 26.00 -25.94
C ASP A 206 -46.10 24.85 -25.06
N ALA A 207 -47.33 24.37 -25.28
CA ALA A 207 -47.83 23.13 -24.65
C ALA A 207 -46.96 21.90 -24.98
N ARG A 208 -46.48 21.79 -26.24
CA ARG A 208 -45.54 20.72 -26.63
C ARG A 208 -44.17 20.85 -25.95
N LYS A 209 -43.67 22.08 -25.75
CA LYS A 209 -42.41 22.30 -25.02
C LYS A 209 -42.53 21.89 -23.56
N ILE A 210 -43.61 22.29 -22.88
CA ILE A 210 -43.87 21.93 -21.47
C ILE A 210 -43.89 20.41 -21.31
N LYS A 211 -44.63 19.71 -22.17
CA LYS A 211 -44.67 18.24 -22.18
C LYS A 211 -43.30 17.61 -22.40
N ASN A 212 -42.54 18.05 -23.40
CA ASN A 212 -41.21 17.52 -23.69
C ASN A 212 -40.22 17.76 -22.53
N THR A 213 -40.34 18.89 -21.83
CA THR A 213 -39.52 19.19 -20.65
C THR A 213 -39.87 18.26 -19.49
N ALA A 214 -41.14 18.07 -19.18
CA ALA A 214 -41.58 17.16 -18.13
C ALA A 214 -41.20 15.70 -18.43
N GLU A 215 -41.34 15.25 -19.69
CA GLU A 215 -40.91 13.91 -20.11
C GLU A 215 -39.39 13.71 -19.89
N LYS A 216 -38.56 14.72 -20.20
CA LYS A 216 -37.12 14.67 -19.92
C LYS A 216 -36.81 14.62 -18.43
N GLU A 217 -37.55 15.38 -17.61
CA GLU A 217 -37.36 15.37 -16.17
C GLU A 217 -37.81 14.05 -15.53
N ILE A 218 -38.93 13.48 -15.97
CA ILE A 218 -39.37 12.15 -15.55
C ILE A 218 -38.33 11.10 -15.95
N ALA A 219 -37.78 11.17 -17.17
CA ALA A 219 -36.70 10.30 -17.59
C ALA A 219 -35.46 10.44 -16.70
N SER A 220 -35.06 11.67 -16.36
CA SER A 220 -33.94 11.94 -15.44
C SER A 220 -34.20 11.44 -14.01
N ILE A 221 -35.45 11.51 -13.53
CA ILE A 221 -35.84 10.95 -12.24
C ILE A 221 -35.70 9.43 -12.27
N ARG A 222 -36.24 8.76 -13.31
CA ARG A 222 -36.13 7.30 -13.48
C ARG A 222 -34.67 6.86 -13.50
N GLU A 223 -33.86 7.48 -14.35
CA GLU A 223 -32.43 7.15 -14.48
C GLU A 223 -31.70 7.25 -13.14
N ARG A 224 -32.00 8.28 -12.33
CA ARG A 224 -31.39 8.45 -11.00
C ARG A 224 -31.69 7.30 -10.04
N TYR A 225 -32.97 6.96 -9.89
CA TYR A 225 -33.39 5.88 -8.99
C TYR A 225 -33.01 4.49 -9.54
N GLU A 226 -32.98 4.31 -10.86
CA GLU A 226 -32.47 3.08 -11.48
C GLU A 226 -30.97 2.88 -11.19
N MET A 227 -30.15 3.95 -11.23
CA MET A 227 -28.75 3.88 -10.82
C MET A 227 -28.59 3.52 -9.33
N GLU A 228 -29.46 4.06 -8.47
CA GLU A 228 -29.45 3.75 -7.03
C GLU A 228 -29.82 2.29 -6.76
N LEU A 229 -30.88 1.79 -7.42
CA LEU A 229 -31.28 0.39 -7.35
C LEU A 229 -30.21 -0.56 -7.91
N ASP A 230 -29.55 -0.19 -9.01
CA ASP A 230 -28.43 -0.97 -9.56
C ASP A 230 -27.27 -1.04 -8.56
N LEU A 231 -26.89 0.08 -7.96
CA LEU A 231 -25.83 0.11 -6.95
C LEU A 231 -26.20 -0.74 -5.73
N LEU A 232 -27.43 -0.63 -5.22
CA LEU A 232 -27.91 -1.42 -4.09
C LEU A 232 -27.87 -2.92 -4.41
N GLN A 233 -28.35 -3.32 -5.59
CA GLN A 233 -28.35 -4.71 -6.05
C GLN A 233 -26.92 -5.24 -6.20
N ARG A 234 -26.03 -4.49 -6.87
CA ARG A 234 -24.62 -4.85 -7.03
C ARG A 234 -23.91 -4.98 -5.68
N THR A 235 -24.19 -4.08 -4.74
CA THR A 235 -23.63 -4.12 -3.38
C THR A 235 -24.04 -5.40 -2.67
N TRP A 236 -25.31 -5.81 -2.78
CA TRP A 236 -25.79 -7.06 -2.20
C TRP A 236 -25.19 -8.31 -2.83
N ASP A 237 -25.13 -8.36 -4.17
CA ASP A 237 -24.58 -9.50 -4.90
C ASP A 237 -23.08 -9.69 -4.62
N GLU A 238 -22.33 -8.59 -4.51
CA GLU A 238 -20.92 -8.60 -4.14
C GLU A 238 -20.72 -8.99 -2.67
N PHE A 239 -21.57 -8.52 -1.75
CA PHE A 239 -21.54 -8.95 -0.35
C PHE A 239 -21.76 -10.46 -0.19
N LYS A 240 -22.73 -11.03 -0.93
CA LYS A 240 -23.00 -12.47 -0.94
C LYS A 240 -21.80 -13.28 -1.47
N SER A 241 -21.12 -12.78 -2.49
CA SER A 241 -19.97 -13.46 -3.12
C SER A 241 -18.61 -13.06 -2.53
N LEU A 242 -18.62 -12.24 -1.47
CA LEU A 242 -17.42 -11.73 -0.82
C LEU A 242 -16.55 -12.86 -0.30
N HIS A 243 -15.25 -12.77 -0.57
CA HIS A 243 -14.24 -13.71 -0.10
C HIS A 243 -12.89 -13.01 0.04
N SER A 244 -12.00 -13.60 0.84
CA SER A 244 -10.63 -13.10 0.98
C SER A 244 -9.92 -13.06 -0.38
N ARG A 245 -9.05 -12.07 -0.58
CA ARG A 245 -8.27 -11.82 -1.81
C ARG A 245 -9.10 -11.29 -2.99
N LEU A 246 -10.39 -11.00 -2.80
CA LEU A 246 -11.19 -10.31 -3.81
C LEU A 246 -10.69 -8.86 -3.97
N ILE A 247 -10.58 -8.40 -5.22
CA ILE A 247 -10.21 -7.02 -5.56
C ILE A 247 -11.42 -6.33 -6.17
N ILE A 248 -11.80 -5.20 -5.59
CA ILE A 248 -12.92 -4.36 -6.02
C ILE A 248 -12.32 -3.05 -6.56
N ASP A 249 -12.48 -2.83 -7.86
CA ASP A 249 -11.96 -1.65 -8.57
C ASP A 249 -12.90 -0.42 -8.45
N ASP A 250 -14.17 -0.63 -8.09
CA ASP A 250 -15.19 0.42 -7.98
C ASP A 250 -15.22 0.99 -6.56
N GLU A 251 -14.82 2.27 -6.42
CA GLU A 251 -14.72 2.96 -5.13
C GLU A 251 -16.09 3.24 -4.52
N LEU A 252 -17.12 3.50 -5.34
CA LEU A 252 -18.47 3.77 -4.86
C LEU A 252 -19.06 2.50 -4.23
N LEU A 253 -18.91 1.39 -4.93
CA LEU A 253 -19.31 0.06 -4.45
C LEU A 253 -18.55 -0.32 -3.17
N TRP A 254 -17.24 -0.10 -3.11
CA TRP A 254 -16.45 -0.38 -1.91
C TRP A 254 -16.93 0.41 -0.70
N ARG A 255 -17.25 1.69 -0.90
CA ARG A 255 -17.77 2.55 0.15
C ARG A 255 -19.11 2.06 0.67
N GLU A 256 -20.06 1.74 -0.21
CA GLU A 256 -21.37 1.19 0.18
C GLU A 256 -21.22 -0.15 0.93
N LEU A 257 -20.36 -1.05 0.44
CA LEU A 257 -20.04 -2.30 1.13
C LEU A 257 -19.51 -2.05 2.54
N ARG A 258 -18.60 -1.10 2.71
CA ARG A 258 -18.01 -0.77 4.01
C ARG A 258 -19.02 -0.09 4.95
N ASP A 259 -19.83 0.81 4.44
CA ASP A 259 -20.81 1.57 5.22
C ASP A 259 -21.94 0.64 5.73
N ARG A 260 -22.35 -0.35 4.92
CA ARG A 260 -23.42 -1.31 5.26
C ARG A 260 -22.94 -2.57 5.96
N TYR A 261 -21.83 -3.14 5.48
CA TYR A 261 -21.36 -4.48 5.89
C TYR A 261 -19.93 -4.48 6.44
N GLY A 262 -19.39 -3.33 6.85
CA GLY A 262 -18.02 -3.20 7.37
C GLY A 262 -17.72 -4.06 8.59
N ASP A 263 -18.73 -4.55 9.30
CA ASP A 263 -18.60 -5.44 10.45
C ASP A 263 -18.42 -6.93 10.08
N TYR A 264 -18.53 -7.29 8.79
CA TYR A 264 -18.44 -8.66 8.29
C TYR A 264 -17.16 -8.93 7.50
N PHE A 265 -16.40 -7.90 7.14
CA PHE A 265 -15.18 -8.05 6.38
C PHE A 265 -14.18 -6.94 6.69
N GLU A 266 -12.92 -7.23 6.40
CA GLU A 266 -11.86 -6.25 6.44
C GLU A 266 -11.19 -6.14 5.08
N GLY A 267 -10.68 -4.95 4.78
CA GLY A 267 -9.87 -4.72 3.61
C GLY A 267 -9.48 -3.27 3.43
N GLY A 268 -8.82 -2.98 2.33
CA GLY A 268 -8.42 -1.62 2.01
C GLY A 268 -7.48 -1.56 0.81
N THR A 269 -6.81 -0.42 0.66
CA THR A 269 -5.89 -0.15 -0.45
C THR A 269 -4.42 -0.15 -0.02
N GLY A 270 -3.53 -0.07 -1.00
CA GLY A 270 -2.12 0.17 -0.79
C GLY A 270 -1.35 -1.05 -0.27
N ALA A 271 -0.14 -0.77 0.21
CA ALA A 271 0.72 -1.81 0.76
C ALA A 271 0.26 -2.29 2.14
N ASP A 272 -0.51 -1.49 2.88
CA ASP A 272 -1.09 -1.85 4.18
C ASP A 272 -2.05 -3.04 4.05
N ALA A 273 -2.95 -3.01 3.07
CA ALA A 273 -3.88 -4.11 2.81
C ALA A 273 -3.13 -5.42 2.49
N ILE A 274 -2.04 -5.33 1.73
CA ILE A 274 -1.19 -6.49 1.40
C ILE A 274 -0.49 -7.01 2.66
N LYS A 275 0.01 -6.13 3.51
CA LYS A 275 0.64 -6.49 4.79
C LYS A 275 -0.37 -7.21 5.68
N ALA A 276 -1.57 -6.65 5.84
CA ALA A 276 -2.65 -7.27 6.60
C ALA A 276 -3.07 -8.64 6.03
N LEU A 277 -3.08 -8.80 4.70
CA LEU A 277 -3.33 -10.10 4.08
C LEU A 277 -2.22 -11.12 4.38
N ILE A 278 -0.94 -10.73 4.30
CA ILE A 278 0.19 -11.61 4.66
C ILE A 278 0.07 -12.07 6.12
N ASP A 279 -0.36 -11.18 7.02
CA ASP A 279 -0.50 -11.46 8.45
C ASP A 279 -1.58 -12.51 8.75
N ARG A 280 -2.62 -12.56 7.92
CA ARG A 280 -3.73 -13.53 8.07
C ARG A 280 -3.44 -14.88 7.43
N ILE A 281 -2.47 -14.98 6.53
CA ILE A 281 -2.17 -16.23 5.84
C ILE A 281 -1.28 -17.12 6.70
N ASN A 282 -1.78 -18.32 7.05
CA ASN A 282 -0.94 -19.36 7.61
C ASN A 282 -0.17 -20.09 6.50
N PHE A 283 1.07 -19.64 6.24
CA PHE A 283 1.90 -20.26 5.19
C PHE A 283 2.30 -21.71 5.48
N ASP A 284 2.31 -22.16 6.73
CA ASP A 284 2.61 -23.56 7.06
C ASP A 284 1.46 -24.48 6.60
N GLU A 285 0.22 -24.08 6.87
CA GLU A 285 -0.98 -24.78 6.36
C GLU A 285 -1.09 -24.70 4.84
N GLU A 286 -0.81 -23.55 4.24
CA GLU A 286 -0.86 -23.39 2.79
C GLU A 286 0.13 -24.30 2.07
N GLU A 287 1.31 -24.54 2.66
CA GLU A 287 2.27 -25.50 2.11
C GLU A 287 1.69 -26.93 2.09
N ILE A 288 1.07 -27.36 3.19
CA ILE A 288 0.45 -28.69 3.30
C ILE A 288 -0.66 -28.83 2.26
N LYS A 289 -1.58 -27.85 2.21
CA LYS A 289 -2.69 -27.85 1.24
C LYS A 289 -2.19 -27.90 -0.20
N LEU A 290 -1.11 -27.17 -0.52
CA LEU A 290 -0.50 -27.18 -1.85
C LEU A 290 0.13 -28.52 -2.20
N ARG A 291 0.83 -29.17 -1.26
CA ARG A 291 1.42 -30.50 -1.46
C ARG A 291 0.33 -31.54 -1.73
N GLU A 292 -0.71 -31.57 -0.92
CA GLU A 292 -1.86 -32.48 -1.09
C GLU A 292 -2.61 -32.24 -2.41
N ALA A 293 -2.75 -30.98 -2.82
CA ALA A 293 -3.43 -30.64 -4.07
C ALA A 293 -2.62 -31.05 -5.32
N ILE A 294 -1.29 -31.08 -5.22
CA ILE A 294 -0.40 -31.53 -6.30
C ILE A 294 -0.31 -33.07 -6.32
N ASP A 295 -0.27 -33.69 -5.14
CA ASP A 295 -0.19 -35.13 -4.93
C ASP A 295 -1.58 -35.74 -4.68
N HIS A 296 -2.34 -35.86 -5.77
CA HIS A 296 -3.71 -36.39 -5.77
C HIS A 296 -3.81 -37.88 -5.38
N THR A 297 -2.70 -38.62 -5.41
CA THR A 297 -2.65 -40.06 -5.06
C THR A 297 -2.78 -40.30 -3.57
N SER A 298 -2.27 -39.38 -2.74
CA SER A 298 -2.30 -39.48 -1.27
C SER A 298 -3.57 -38.87 -0.66
N SER A 299 -4.25 -37.96 -1.38
CA SER A 299 -5.39 -37.19 -0.86
C SER A 299 -6.77 -37.62 -1.36
N GLY A 300 -6.85 -38.57 -2.32
CA GLY A 300 -8.13 -39.04 -2.87
C GLY A 300 -8.93 -37.97 -3.63
N ARG A 301 -8.34 -36.80 -3.89
CA ARG A 301 -8.97 -35.66 -4.58
C ARG A 301 -8.87 -35.81 -6.10
N LYS A 302 -9.81 -35.18 -6.82
CA LYS A 302 -9.73 -35.09 -8.28
C LYS A 302 -8.43 -34.36 -8.69
N PRO A 303 -7.72 -34.84 -9.73
CA PRO A 303 -6.49 -34.20 -10.17
C PRO A 303 -6.77 -32.78 -10.69
N LEU A 304 -5.89 -31.83 -10.32
CA LEU A 304 -5.91 -30.49 -10.88
C LEU A 304 -5.66 -30.54 -12.40
N SER A 305 -6.28 -29.61 -13.15
CA SER A 305 -5.94 -29.43 -14.57
C SER A 305 -4.45 -29.10 -14.73
N ALA A 306 -3.86 -29.46 -15.88
CA ALA A 306 -2.42 -29.29 -16.12
C ALA A 306 -1.93 -27.85 -15.84
N GLN A 307 -2.71 -26.85 -16.27
CA GLN A 307 -2.39 -25.44 -16.04
C GLN A 307 -2.45 -25.07 -14.55
N ARG A 308 -3.47 -25.53 -13.81
CA ARG A 308 -3.61 -25.27 -12.38
C ARG A 308 -2.52 -25.96 -11.57
N ARG A 309 -2.18 -27.21 -11.93
CA ARG A 309 -1.07 -27.95 -11.32
C ARG A 309 0.26 -27.21 -11.49
N GLN A 310 0.54 -26.67 -12.69
CA GLN A 310 1.75 -25.89 -12.92
C GLN A 310 1.82 -24.61 -12.08
N LYS A 311 0.68 -23.90 -11.91
CA LYS A 311 0.60 -22.72 -11.01
C LYS A 311 0.82 -23.13 -9.54
N ALA A 312 0.18 -24.21 -9.09
CA ALA A 312 0.34 -24.72 -7.73
C ALA A 312 1.79 -25.11 -7.43
N ILE A 313 2.50 -25.80 -8.34
CA ILE A 313 3.92 -26.13 -8.18
C ILE A 313 4.79 -24.87 -8.03
N LYS A 314 4.54 -23.84 -8.86
CA LYS A 314 5.27 -22.57 -8.78
C LYS A 314 5.02 -21.87 -7.44
N ARG A 315 3.77 -21.86 -6.98
CA ARG A 315 3.39 -21.31 -5.68
C ARG A 315 4.03 -22.08 -4.52
N LEU A 316 3.95 -23.41 -4.54
CA LEU A 316 4.57 -24.27 -3.53
C LEU A 316 6.07 -23.98 -3.40
N LYS A 317 6.78 -23.82 -4.51
CA LYS A 317 8.22 -23.48 -4.49
C LYS A 317 8.49 -22.19 -3.71
N ILE A 318 7.63 -21.18 -3.84
CA ILE A 318 7.77 -19.90 -3.15
C ILE A 318 7.42 -20.05 -1.67
N VAL A 319 6.26 -20.63 -1.36
CA VAL A 319 5.79 -20.86 0.01
C VAL A 319 6.80 -21.69 0.80
N ALA A 320 7.27 -22.82 0.24
CA ALA A 320 8.28 -23.67 0.86
C ALA A 320 9.63 -22.94 1.06
N SER A 321 9.98 -21.98 0.18
CA SER A 321 11.19 -21.17 0.37
C SER A 321 11.06 -20.20 1.55
N PHE A 322 9.86 -19.65 1.79
CA PHE A 322 9.59 -18.80 2.95
C PHE A 322 9.42 -19.59 4.26
N ASN A 323 8.96 -20.84 4.18
CA ASN A 323 8.83 -21.72 5.35
C ASN A 323 10.14 -22.37 5.79
N GLN A 324 11.27 -22.10 5.11
CA GLN A 324 12.58 -22.49 5.61
C GLN A 324 12.86 -21.84 6.96
N ARG A 325 13.32 -22.63 7.93
CA ARG A 325 13.56 -22.18 9.31
C ARG A 325 15.05 -22.19 9.67
N ASP A 326 15.43 -21.32 10.59
CA ASP A 326 16.73 -21.34 11.26
C ASP A 326 16.74 -22.39 12.38
N GLU A 327 17.91 -22.60 13.00
CA GLU A 327 18.09 -23.53 14.12
C GLU A 327 17.22 -23.19 15.34
N ALA A 328 16.79 -21.93 15.46
CA ALA A 328 15.89 -21.45 16.50
C ALA A 328 14.39 -21.60 16.12
N GLY A 329 14.09 -22.26 15.00
CA GLY A 329 12.72 -22.52 14.54
C GLY A 329 12.01 -21.31 13.93
N ARG A 330 12.68 -20.17 13.75
CA ARG A 330 12.11 -18.96 13.13
C ARG A 330 12.28 -19.04 11.62
N ARG A 331 11.36 -18.42 10.87
CA ARG A 331 11.49 -18.35 9.41
C ARG A 331 12.73 -17.55 9.04
N LEU A 332 13.51 -18.09 8.11
CA LEU A 332 14.75 -17.50 7.64
C LEU A 332 14.51 -16.15 6.94
N ASN A 333 13.39 -16.08 6.20
CA ASN A 333 12.90 -14.88 5.54
C ASN A 333 11.44 -14.68 5.93
N ASP A 334 11.12 -13.53 6.50
CA ASP A 334 9.74 -13.13 6.72
C ASP A 334 9.14 -12.61 5.40
N PRO A 335 8.01 -13.15 4.91
CA PRO A 335 7.32 -12.60 3.75
C PRO A 335 6.98 -11.10 3.87
N LYS A 336 6.73 -10.61 5.09
CA LYS A 336 6.46 -9.18 5.34
C LYS A 336 7.64 -8.29 4.98
N ALA A 337 8.87 -8.81 4.95
CA ALA A 337 10.06 -8.05 4.56
C ALA A 337 10.04 -7.58 3.09
N MET A 338 9.12 -8.09 2.26
CA MET A 338 8.84 -7.53 0.93
C MET A 338 8.12 -6.17 0.98
N ILE A 339 7.53 -5.84 2.14
CA ILE A 339 6.82 -4.60 2.42
C ILE A 339 7.68 -3.78 3.37
N LEU A 340 8.16 -2.63 2.90
CA LEU A 340 9.11 -1.80 3.60
C LEU A 340 8.37 -0.78 4.47
N ASP A 341 8.59 -0.84 5.77
CA ASP A 341 8.29 0.25 6.70
C ASP A 341 9.48 1.22 6.83
N VAL A 342 10.68 0.75 6.47
CA VAL A 342 11.95 1.46 6.60
C VAL A 342 12.76 1.26 5.32
N VAL A 343 13.33 2.35 4.79
CA VAL A 343 14.20 2.33 3.61
C VAL A 343 15.63 2.65 4.01
N PRO A 344 16.63 1.81 3.67
CA PRO A 344 18.03 2.13 3.93
C PRO A 344 18.53 3.26 3.04
N VAL A 345 19.37 4.12 3.61
CA VAL A 345 20.07 5.20 2.92
C VAL A 345 21.53 4.81 2.78
N ILE A 346 21.99 4.68 1.54
CA ILE A 346 23.37 4.32 1.21
C ILE A 346 24.37 5.37 1.73
N PRO A 347 25.59 4.97 2.13
CA PRO A 347 26.61 5.89 2.62
C PRO A 347 26.94 7.01 1.61
N PRO A 348 27.16 8.27 2.07
CA PRO A 348 27.36 9.43 1.20
C PRO A 348 28.53 9.34 0.22
N GLU A 349 29.61 8.65 0.57
CA GLU A 349 30.75 8.50 -0.35
C GLU A 349 30.43 7.62 -1.57
N LEU A 350 29.40 6.77 -1.49
CA LEU A 350 28.90 5.99 -2.63
C LEU A 350 27.92 6.81 -3.50
N ARG A 351 27.54 8.00 -3.05
CA ARG A 351 26.66 8.95 -3.77
C ARG A 351 27.18 10.40 -3.63
N PRO A 352 28.42 10.66 -4.08
CA PRO A 352 29.09 11.92 -3.80
C PRO A 352 28.38 13.12 -4.44
N MET A 353 28.60 14.29 -3.85
CA MET A 353 28.26 15.59 -4.39
C MET A 353 29.57 16.37 -4.52
N VAL A 354 29.93 16.75 -5.74
CA VAL A 354 31.22 17.37 -6.06
C VAL A 354 30.97 18.80 -6.52
N GLN A 355 31.78 19.72 -6.02
CA GLN A 355 31.79 21.09 -6.50
C GLN A 355 32.60 21.18 -7.79
N LEU A 356 32.02 21.79 -8.82
CA LEU A 356 32.68 22.09 -10.08
C LEU A 356 33.21 23.53 -10.07
N ASP A 357 34.15 23.80 -10.98
CA ASP A 357 34.62 25.16 -11.23
C ASP A 357 33.45 26.07 -11.61
N GLY A 358 33.44 27.28 -11.05
CA GLY A 358 32.34 28.24 -11.21
C GLY A 358 31.18 28.06 -10.22
N GLY A 359 31.38 27.32 -9.11
CA GLY A 359 30.43 27.27 -7.99
C GLY A 359 29.20 26.38 -8.23
N ARG A 360 29.18 25.60 -9.31
CA ARG A 360 28.15 24.60 -9.59
C ARG A 360 28.42 23.31 -8.78
N PHE A 361 27.39 22.48 -8.63
CA PHE A 361 27.52 21.17 -8.01
C PHE A 361 27.04 20.07 -8.95
N ALA A 362 27.80 18.98 -9.00
CA ALA A 362 27.39 17.72 -9.61
C ALA A 362 26.94 16.77 -8.50
N THR A 363 25.75 16.18 -8.65
CA THR A 363 25.16 15.25 -7.69
C THR A 363 24.86 13.92 -8.36
N SER A 364 25.05 12.82 -7.65
CA SER A 364 24.49 11.52 -8.06
C SER A 364 22.95 11.56 -8.07
N ASP A 365 22.33 10.96 -9.09
CA ASP A 365 20.87 10.81 -9.23
C ASP A 365 20.22 10.17 -7.99
N LEU A 366 20.96 9.31 -7.28
CA LEU A 366 20.49 8.70 -6.03
C LEU A 366 20.09 9.74 -4.99
N ASN A 367 20.80 10.88 -4.93
CA ASN A 367 20.46 11.95 -3.98
C ASN A 367 19.10 12.57 -4.31
N ASP A 368 18.78 12.74 -5.59
CA ASP A 368 17.48 13.29 -6.01
C ASP A 368 16.33 12.30 -5.76
N LEU A 369 16.58 11.00 -5.95
CA LEU A 369 15.63 9.94 -5.60
C LEU A 369 15.36 9.92 -4.09
N TYR A 370 16.40 9.91 -3.25
CA TYR A 370 16.22 9.96 -1.79
C TYR A 370 15.51 11.24 -1.36
N ARG A 371 15.87 12.39 -1.93
CA ARG A 371 15.21 13.67 -1.64
C ARG A 371 13.72 13.61 -1.96
N SER A 372 13.36 13.01 -3.09
CA SER A 372 11.96 12.85 -3.51
C SER A 372 11.17 11.96 -2.55
N VAL A 373 11.76 10.85 -2.09
CA VAL A 373 11.18 9.96 -1.08
C VAL A 373 10.95 10.72 0.23
N ILE A 374 11.96 11.42 0.75
CA ILE A 374 11.87 12.18 2.00
C ILE A 374 10.80 13.27 1.91
N ASN A 375 10.76 14.03 0.82
CA ASN A 375 9.77 15.08 0.61
C ASN A 375 8.34 14.55 0.62
N ARG A 376 8.07 13.46 -0.10
CA ARG A 376 6.74 12.84 -0.14
C ARG A 376 6.37 12.24 1.21
N ASN A 377 7.30 11.57 1.87
CA ASN A 377 7.09 10.99 3.20
C ASN A 377 6.76 12.07 4.24
N ASN A 378 7.51 13.17 4.26
CA ASN A 378 7.25 14.29 5.18
C ASN A 378 5.92 14.99 4.87
N ARG A 379 5.55 15.11 3.59
CA ARG A 379 4.23 15.61 3.19
C ARG A 379 3.12 14.69 3.71
N LEU A 380 3.27 13.38 3.57
CA LEU A 380 2.30 12.40 4.07
C LEU A 380 2.18 12.46 5.60
N LYS A 381 3.29 12.54 6.34
CA LYS A 381 3.27 12.71 7.81
C LYS A 381 2.45 13.93 8.22
N ARG A 382 2.64 15.07 7.54
CA ARG A 382 1.86 16.29 7.79
C ARG A 382 0.38 16.12 7.47
N LEU A 383 0.03 15.43 6.39
CA LEU A 383 -1.37 15.16 6.05
C LEU A 383 -2.05 14.29 7.11
N LEU A 384 -1.36 13.25 7.59
CA LEU A 384 -1.84 12.37 8.66
C LEU A 384 -2.03 13.14 9.98
N GLU A 385 -1.12 14.05 10.34
CA GLU A 385 -1.24 14.92 11.52
C GLU A 385 -2.44 15.88 11.42
N LEU A 386 -2.73 16.37 10.21
CA LEU A 386 -3.86 17.26 9.95
C LEU A 386 -5.21 16.52 9.84
N LYS A 387 -5.22 15.18 9.93
CA LYS A 387 -6.40 14.33 9.67
C LYS A 387 -7.13 14.69 8.37
N ALA A 388 -6.36 15.05 7.35
CA ALA A 388 -6.86 15.44 6.04
C ALA A 388 -7.29 14.24 5.20
#